data_AF-A0A2V6CMJ4-F1
#
_entry.id   AF-A0A2V6CMJ4-F1
#
_cell.length_a   1.000
_cell.length_b   1.000
_cell.length_c   1.000
_cell.angle_alpha   90.00
_cell.angle_beta   90.00
_cell.angle_gamma   90.00
#
_symmetry.space_group_name_H-M   'P 1'
#
loop_
_entity.id
_entity.type
_entity.pdbx_description
1 polymer ?
#
loop_
_entity_poly.entity_id
_entity_poly.type
_entity_poly.pdbx_seq_one_letter_code
_entity_poly.pdbx_strand_id
1 'polypeptide(L)'
;MFSKIVGALGLTILLSSCATVVRGVHEDLKVVSEPAGADVFLSTGEKGVTPATFRKRRRGNSFLVTVTKPGYYSQTVTVKSKASATGAAATAGNVAGAGIGVAVDAGTGAWDSLYPNPVSVRLVPQPGEHPARSRRLAAGNYPVAIPDERAGMVRSPYTRRLYDVQAVPHGSLVHDVDVDKFFLNP
;
A
#
# COMPACT_ATOMS: atom_id res chain seq x y z
N MET A 1 -7.10 44.20 52.56
CA MET A 1 -7.65 42.88 52.17
C MET A 1 -7.53 42.57 50.67
N PHE A 2 -7.33 43.57 49.79
CA PHE A 2 -7.18 43.40 48.33
C PHE A 2 -5.85 42.77 47.85
N SER A 3 -4.78 42.87 48.62
CA SER A 3 -3.45 42.36 48.20
C SER A 3 -3.34 40.83 48.19
N LYS A 4 -4.22 40.12 48.93
CA LYS A 4 -4.23 38.64 48.94
C LYS A 4 -4.93 38.01 47.73
N ILE A 5 -5.73 38.79 46.99
CA ILE A 5 -6.47 38.31 45.82
C ILE A 5 -5.58 38.32 44.57
N VAL A 6 -4.64 39.27 44.48
CA VAL A 6 -3.70 39.37 43.36
C VAL A 6 -2.71 38.20 43.32
N GLY A 7 -2.26 37.72 44.49
CA GLY A 7 -1.37 36.55 44.58
C GLY A 7 -2.03 35.23 44.17
N ALA A 8 -3.34 35.08 44.38
CA ALA A 8 -4.08 33.88 44.01
C ALA A 8 -4.42 33.82 42.50
N LEU A 9 -4.54 34.97 41.83
CA LEU A 9 -4.83 35.05 40.40
C LEU A 9 -3.59 34.85 39.51
N GLY A 10 -2.39 35.18 40.01
CA GLY A 10 -1.15 34.97 39.27
C GLY A 10 -0.68 33.50 39.22
N LEU A 11 -1.03 32.69 40.23
CA LEU A 11 -0.58 31.30 40.34
C LEU A 11 -1.39 30.32 39.47
N THR A 12 -2.61 30.68 39.05
CA THR A 12 -3.45 29.82 38.18
C THR A 12 -3.10 29.93 36.70
N ILE A 13 -2.38 30.98 36.28
CA ILE A 13 -2.00 31.19 34.86
C ILE A 13 -0.79 30.30 34.47
N LEU A 14 0.00 29.83 35.43
CA LEU A 14 1.18 29.00 35.17
C LEU A 14 0.89 27.49 35.05
N LEU A 15 -0.37 27.05 35.26
CA LEU A 15 -0.78 25.66 35.06
C LEU A 15 -1.60 25.43 33.76
N SER A 16 -1.78 26.45 32.91
CA SER A 16 -2.61 26.34 31.69
C SER A 16 -1.92 25.68 30.49
N SER A 17 -0.87 24.89 30.71
CA SER A 17 0.03 24.40 29.65
C SER A 17 -0.33 23.02 29.06
N CYS A 18 -1.45 22.40 29.44
CA CYS A 18 -1.73 21.01 29.08
C CYS A 18 -3.07 20.83 28.35
N ALA A 19 -3.19 21.14 27.05
CA ALA A 19 -4.37 20.71 26.27
C ALA A 19 -4.29 20.68 24.72
N THR A 20 -3.13 20.84 24.06
CA THR A 20 -3.11 21.02 22.58
C THR A 20 -2.40 19.94 21.76
N VAL A 21 -2.03 18.78 22.32
CA VAL A 21 -1.32 17.74 21.54
C VAL A 21 -1.80 16.32 21.89
N VAL A 22 -3.10 16.03 21.78
CA VAL A 22 -3.58 14.69 22.18
C VAL A 22 -3.34 13.63 21.09
N ARG A 23 -3.22 14.01 19.80
CA ARG A 23 -3.01 13.04 18.72
C ARG A 23 -1.91 13.38 17.70
N GLY A 24 -1.50 14.64 17.61
CA GLY A 24 -0.51 15.11 16.62
C GLY A 24 -1.03 15.03 15.17
N VAL A 25 -0.29 15.65 14.24
CA VAL A 25 -0.65 15.71 12.81
C VAL A 25 -0.15 14.51 11.99
N HIS A 26 0.49 13.55 12.64
CA HIS A 26 1.04 12.34 12.00
C HIS A 26 0.32 11.07 12.49
N GLU A 27 0.29 10.06 11.64
CA GLU A 27 -0.27 8.74 11.89
C GLU A 27 0.66 7.67 11.34
N ASP A 28 0.69 6.52 12.01
CA ASP A 28 1.42 5.34 11.56
C ASP A 28 0.55 4.55 10.58
N LEU A 29 0.92 4.57 9.30
CA LEU A 29 0.30 3.73 8.28
C LEU A 29 0.93 2.34 8.34
N LYS A 30 0.14 1.35 8.73
CA LYS A 30 0.57 -0.06 8.75
C LYS A 30 0.26 -0.72 7.42
N VAL A 31 1.24 -1.37 6.82
CA VAL A 31 1.09 -2.12 5.56
C VAL A 31 1.43 -3.57 5.82
N VAL A 32 0.47 -4.46 5.55
CA VAL A 32 0.58 -5.91 5.72
C VAL A 32 0.18 -6.61 4.44
N SER A 33 0.86 -7.72 4.13
CA SER A 33 0.52 -8.52 2.96
C SER A 33 0.49 -10.00 3.26
N GLU A 34 -0.34 -10.70 2.48
CA GLU A 34 -0.33 -12.16 2.36
C GLU A 34 0.07 -12.55 0.93
N PRO A 35 1.21 -13.24 0.74
CA PRO A 35 2.19 -13.64 1.76
C PRO A 35 3.01 -12.45 2.31
N ALA A 36 3.56 -12.61 3.52
CA ALA A 36 4.46 -11.63 4.16
C ALA A 36 5.81 -11.51 3.44
N GLY A 37 6.59 -10.47 3.71
CA GLY A 37 7.87 -10.23 3.04
C GLY A 37 7.70 -9.78 1.59
N ALA A 38 6.70 -8.94 1.33
CA ALA A 38 6.52 -8.25 0.05
C ALA A 38 7.13 -6.86 0.14
N ASP A 39 7.72 -6.39 -0.96
CA ASP A 39 8.24 -5.04 -1.06
C ASP A 39 7.09 -4.04 -1.14
N VAL A 40 7.24 -2.91 -0.44
CA VAL A 40 6.28 -1.81 -0.40
C VAL A 40 6.96 -0.56 -0.95
N PHE A 41 6.30 0.11 -1.90
CA PHE A 41 6.71 1.39 -2.45
C PHE A 41 5.57 2.39 -2.29
N LEU A 42 5.83 3.51 -1.62
CA LEU A 42 4.90 4.62 -1.56
C LEU A 42 5.19 5.58 -2.72
N SER A 43 4.15 6.16 -3.33
CA SER A 43 4.33 7.20 -4.36
C SER A 43 5.01 8.48 -3.84
N THR A 44 5.17 8.60 -2.52
CA THR A 44 5.93 9.68 -1.87
C THR A 44 7.44 9.38 -1.74
N GLY A 45 7.90 8.22 -2.22
CA GLY A 45 9.32 7.86 -2.31
C GLY A 45 9.80 6.85 -1.27
N GLU A 46 9.04 6.60 -0.22
CA GLU A 46 9.42 5.66 0.85
C GLU A 46 9.31 4.19 0.40
N LYS A 47 10.19 3.36 0.96
CA LYS A 47 10.29 1.92 0.69
C LYS A 47 10.34 1.12 1.98
N GLY A 48 9.85 -0.11 1.94
CA GLY A 48 9.93 -1.05 3.06
C GLY A 48 9.53 -2.47 2.66
N VAL A 49 9.49 -3.39 3.62
CA VAL A 49 9.10 -4.79 3.41
C VAL A 49 8.00 -5.16 4.41
N THR A 50 6.93 -5.82 3.97
CA THR A 50 5.79 -6.16 4.84
C THR A 50 6.15 -7.22 5.89
N PRO A 51 5.66 -7.08 7.14
CA PRO A 51 4.91 -5.96 7.70
C PRO A 51 5.76 -4.67 7.84
N ALA A 52 5.28 -3.56 7.28
CA ALA A 52 5.96 -2.26 7.31
C ALA A 52 5.08 -1.20 7.97
N THR A 53 5.70 -0.20 8.60
CA THR A 53 5.01 0.96 9.17
C THR A 53 5.65 2.24 8.64
N PHE A 54 4.83 3.16 8.13
CA PHE A 54 5.27 4.45 7.62
C PHE A 54 4.62 5.59 8.40
N ARG A 55 5.43 6.49 8.98
CA ARG A 55 4.93 7.68 9.67
C ARG A 55 4.54 8.72 8.62
N LYS A 56 3.24 8.98 8.43
CA LYS A 56 2.74 9.93 7.43
C LYS A 56 1.90 11.03 8.08
N ARG A 57 1.85 12.20 7.46
CA ARG A 57 0.97 13.28 7.89
C ARG A 57 -0.47 12.91 7.57
N ARG A 58 -1.39 13.14 8.52
CA ARG A 58 -2.82 12.83 8.37
C ARG A 58 -3.47 13.68 7.30
N ARG A 59 -3.19 14.99 7.32
CA ARG A 59 -3.61 15.95 6.30
C ARG A 59 -2.62 15.99 5.15
N GLY A 60 -3.10 15.72 3.95
CA GLY A 60 -2.29 15.78 2.72
C GLY A 60 -3.02 15.18 1.53
N ASN A 61 -2.35 15.20 0.38
CA ASN A 61 -2.84 14.56 -0.83
C ASN A 61 -2.90 13.04 -0.65
N SER A 62 -3.84 12.40 -1.35
CA SER A 62 -3.84 10.95 -1.47
C SER A 62 -2.54 10.46 -2.09
N PHE A 63 -2.04 9.32 -1.62
CA PHE A 63 -0.85 8.68 -2.15
C PHE A 63 -1.11 7.20 -2.40
N LEU A 64 -0.28 6.60 -3.25
CA LEU A 64 -0.39 5.20 -3.61
C LEU A 64 0.58 4.37 -2.79
N VAL A 65 0.13 3.20 -2.36
CA VAL A 65 0.93 2.15 -1.74
C VAL A 65 0.94 0.98 -2.71
N THR A 66 2.08 0.76 -3.35
CA THR A 66 2.31 -0.36 -4.26
C THR A 66 3.00 -1.48 -3.50
N VAL A 67 2.44 -2.68 -3.53
CA VAL A 67 3.00 -3.89 -2.91
C VAL A 67 3.37 -4.87 -4.01
N THR A 68 4.62 -5.32 -4.00
CA THR A 68 5.19 -6.21 -5.02
C THR A 68 5.88 -7.41 -4.37
N LYS A 69 5.75 -8.57 -4.99
CA LYS A 69 6.51 -9.76 -4.59
C LYS A 69 6.82 -10.64 -5.80
N PRO A 70 8.05 -11.16 -5.94
CA PRO A 70 8.39 -12.07 -7.03
C PRO A 70 7.43 -13.27 -7.12
N GLY A 71 6.94 -13.57 -8.32
CA GLY A 71 5.97 -14.64 -8.56
C GLY A 71 4.52 -14.30 -8.19
N TYR A 72 4.21 -13.03 -7.89
CA TYR A 72 2.87 -12.53 -7.59
C TYR A 72 2.55 -11.26 -8.40
N TYR A 73 1.27 -11.03 -8.70
CA TYR A 73 0.81 -9.77 -9.30
C TYR A 73 0.99 -8.63 -8.29
N SER A 74 1.51 -7.50 -8.76
CA SER A 74 1.59 -6.28 -7.96
C SER A 74 0.19 -5.76 -7.65
N GLN A 75 0.03 -5.17 -6.46
CA GLN A 75 -1.22 -4.53 -6.05
C GLN A 75 -0.95 -3.12 -5.58
N THR A 76 -1.81 -2.19 -6.00
CA THR A 76 -1.71 -0.77 -5.64
C THR A 76 -2.95 -0.34 -4.90
N VAL A 77 -2.78 0.26 -3.73
CA VAL A 77 -3.87 0.76 -2.89
C VAL A 77 -3.72 2.28 -2.71
N THR A 78 -4.80 3.01 -2.97
CA THR A 78 -4.84 4.46 -2.73
C THR A 78 -5.19 4.74 -1.26
N VAL A 79 -4.29 5.43 -0.56
CA VAL A 79 -4.52 5.91 0.81
C VAL A 79 -4.91 7.38 0.77
N LYS A 80 -5.97 7.75 1.49
CA LYS A 80 -6.50 9.11 1.56
C LYS A 80 -6.73 9.56 2.99
N SER A 81 -6.62 10.87 3.20
CA SER A 81 -7.08 11.52 4.42
C SER A 81 -8.61 11.51 4.48
N LYS A 82 -9.20 11.10 5.60
CA LYS A 82 -10.64 11.20 5.87
C LYS A 82 -10.88 11.68 7.30
N ALA A 83 -11.91 12.50 7.50
CA ALA A 83 -12.38 12.84 8.84
C ALA A 83 -12.76 11.56 9.62
N SER A 84 -12.29 11.46 10.86
CA SER A 84 -12.43 10.26 11.69
C SER A 84 -13.28 10.54 12.93
N ALA A 85 -14.21 9.62 13.25
CA ALA A 85 -15.03 9.69 14.46
C ALA A 85 -14.19 9.72 15.75
N THR A 86 -13.01 9.08 15.72
CA THR A 86 -12.08 9.14 16.85
C THR A 86 -11.35 10.49 16.95
N GLY A 87 -11.15 11.19 15.83
CA GLY A 87 -10.69 12.59 15.82
C GLY A 87 -11.73 13.51 16.44
N ALA A 88 -13.01 13.32 16.10
CA ALA A 88 -14.13 14.04 16.70
C ALA A 88 -14.25 13.79 18.22
N ALA A 89 -14.10 12.54 18.68
CA ALA A 89 -14.14 12.19 20.11
C ALA A 89 -12.97 12.77 20.91
N ALA A 90 -11.75 12.78 20.34
CA ALA A 90 -10.59 13.44 20.97
C ALA A 90 -10.79 14.95 21.15
N THR A 91 -11.65 15.55 20.32
CA THR A 91 -12.01 16.97 20.38
C THR A 91 -13.14 17.21 21.39
N ALA A 92 -14.08 16.28 21.49
CA ALA A 92 -15.18 16.33 22.46
C ALA A 92 -14.73 16.13 23.92
N GLY A 93 -13.60 15.44 24.15
CA GLY A 93 -12.99 15.31 25.47
C GLY A 93 -12.35 16.59 26.02
N ASN A 94 -12.19 17.63 25.19
CA ASN A 94 -11.62 18.94 25.56
C ASN A 94 -12.73 19.90 26.03
N VAL A 95 -13.40 19.55 27.13
CA VAL A 95 -14.57 20.27 27.70
C VAL A 95 -14.23 21.70 28.18
N ALA A 96 -12.96 22.11 28.19
CA ALA A 96 -12.55 23.45 28.61
C ALA A 96 -12.52 24.52 27.48
N GLY A 97 -12.86 24.18 26.23
CA GLY A 97 -12.76 25.14 25.11
C GLY A 97 -13.58 24.76 23.88
N ALA A 98 -14.91 24.76 24.02
CA ALA A 98 -15.89 24.29 23.03
C ALA A 98 -16.00 25.09 21.71
N GLY A 99 -14.95 25.80 21.29
CA GLY A 99 -14.89 26.49 19.99
C GLY A 99 -13.49 26.58 19.38
N ILE A 100 -12.47 26.83 20.20
CA ILE A 100 -11.09 27.02 19.70
C ILE A 100 -10.41 25.67 19.42
N GLY A 101 -10.58 24.66 20.28
CA GLY A 101 -9.98 23.33 20.08
C GLY A 101 -10.52 22.64 18.83
N VAL A 102 -11.81 22.79 18.57
CA VAL A 102 -12.48 22.35 17.35
C VAL A 102 -11.87 23.03 16.12
N ALA A 103 -11.72 24.36 16.13
CA ALA A 103 -11.16 25.10 14.99
C ALA A 103 -9.67 24.78 14.74
N VAL A 104 -8.86 24.61 15.80
CA VAL A 104 -7.43 24.32 15.67
C VAL A 104 -7.17 22.88 15.27
N ASP A 105 -7.93 21.90 15.77
CA ASP A 105 -7.80 20.49 15.36
C ASP A 105 -8.32 20.25 13.93
N ALA A 106 -9.35 21.01 13.51
CA ALA A 106 -9.77 21.15 12.12
C ALA A 106 -8.67 21.75 11.25
N GLY A 107 -8.08 22.87 11.67
CA GLY A 107 -7.06 23.56 10.87
C GLY A 107 -5.79 22.73 10.69
N THR A 108 -5.35 22.05 11.75
CA THR A 108 -4.11 21.26 11.75
C THR A 108 -4.26 19.88 11.10
N GLY A 109 -5.46 19.31 11.08
CA GLY A 109 -5.71 17.95 10.55
C GLY A 109 -5.51 16.83 11.54
N ALA A 110 -5.50 17.15 12.84
CA ALA A 110 -5.56 16.15 13.91
C ALA A 110 -6.88 15.35 13.90
N TRP A 111 -7.93 15.91 13.28
CA TRP A 111 -9.23 15.26 13.04
C TRP A 111 -9.22 14.15 11.99
N ASP A 112 -8.28 14.21 11.06
CA ASP A 112 -8.25 13.28 9.94
C ASP A 112 -7.55 11.96 10.33
N SER A 113 -7.81 10.90 9.56
CA SER A 113 -7.07 9.65 9.62
C SER A 113 -6.81 9.10 8.22
N LEU A 114 -5.73 8.35 8.07
CA LEU A 114 -5.35 7.71 6.82
C LEU A 114 -6.21 6.47 6.59
N TYR A 115 -6.87 6.41 5.43
CA TYR A 115 -7.75 5.31 5.07
C TYR A 115 -7.36 4.71 3.71
N PRO A 116 -7.23 3.37 3.60
CA PRO A 116 -7.34 2.39 4.69
C PRO A 116 -6.08 2.33 5.57
N ASN A 117 -6.25 2.05 6.87
CA ASN A 117 -5.17 1.76 7.82
C ASN A 117 -5.65 0.70 8.84
N PRO A 118 -5.09 -0.53 8.86
CA PRO A 118 -3.96 -0.99 8.05
C PRO A 118 -4.33 -1.17 6.57
N VAL A 119 -3.32 -1.01 5.70
CA VAL A 119 -3.38 -1.43 4.29
C VAL A 119 -3.09 -2.93 4.26
N SER A 120 -4.14 -3.74 4.11
CA SER A 120 -4.05 -5.20 4.01
C SER A 120 -4.22 -5.66 2.57
N VAL A 121 -3.23 -6.37 2.04
CA VAL A 121 -3.14 -6.73 0.63
C VAL A 121 -2.94 -8.24 0.49
N ARG A 122 -3.76 -8.92 -0.31
CA ARG A 122 -3.60 -10.36 -0.59
C ARG A 122 -3.13 -10.55 -2.02
N LEU A 123 -1.87 -10.92 -2.18
CA LEU A 123 -1.24 -11.03 -3.49
C LEU A 123 -1.65 -12.33 -4.17
N VAL A 124 -1.93 -12.24 -5.47
CA VAL A 124 -2.31 -13.37 -6.31
C VAL A 124 -1.08 -13.90 -7.04
N PRO A 125 -0.79 -15.22 -6.97
CA PRO A 125 0.31 -15.82 -7.72
C PRO A 125 0.22 -15.59 -9.23
N GLN A 126 1.35 -15.33 -9.88
CA GLN A 126 1.43 -15.32 -11.35
C GLN A 126 1.67 -16.74 -11.90
N PRO A 127 0.98 -17.14 -12.97
CA PRO A 127 1.28 -18.38 -13.67
C PRO A 127 2.72 -18.40 -14.19
N GLY A 128 3.50 -19.43 -13.83
CA GLY A 128 4.87 -19.66 -14.33
C GLY A 128 6.01 -19.20 -13.42
N GLU A 129 5.77 -18.24 -12.51
CA GLU A 129 6.80 -17.73 -11.57
C GLU A 129 6.53 -18.09 -10.11
N HIS A 130 5.45 -18.83 -9.83
CA HIS A 130 5.11 -19.21 -8.46
C HIS A 130 6.10 -20.25 -7.89
N PRO A 131 6.76 -19.98 -6.74
CA PRO A 131 7.83 -20.82 -6.21
C PRO A 131 7.38 -22.24 -5.88
N ALA A 132 6.10 -22.46 -5.52
CA ALA A 132 5.59 -23.80 -5.27
C ALA A 132 5.49 -24.64 -6.55
N ARG A 133 5.32 -24.02 -7.72
CA ARG A 133 5.37 -24.71 -9.02
C ARG A 133 6.81 -25.00 -9.40
N SER A 134 7.70 -24.01 -9.30
CA SER A 134 9.13 -24.18 -9.58
C SER A 134 9.76 -25.28 -8.71
N ARG A 135 9.41 -25.35 -7.42
CA ARG A 135 9.89 -26.40 -6.50
C ARG A 135 9.34 -27.79 -6.83
N ARG A 136 8.09 -27.90 -7.31
CA ARG A 136 7.54 -29.19 -7.77
C ARG A 136 8.23 -29.67 -9.05
N LEU A 137 8.58 -28.75 -9.96
CA LEU A 137 9.32 -29.10 -11.17
C LEU A 137 10.77 -29.50 -10.82
N ALA A 138 11.42 -28.82 -9.87
CA ALA A 138 12.79 -29.13 -9.44
C ALA A 138 12.93 -30.44 -8.63
N ALA A 139 11.85 -30.95 -8.02
CA ALA A 139 11.89 -32.14 -7.16
C ALA A 139 11.69 -33.47 -7.92
N GLY A 140 11.38 -33.42 -9.23
CA GLY A 140 11.31 -34.61 -10.06
C GLY A 140 12.63 -34.87 -10.76
N ASN A 141 13.15 -36.10 -10.70
CA ASN A 141 14.23 -36.57 -11.59
C ASN A 141 13.75 -36.77 -13.05
N TYR A 142 12.63 -36.16 -13.42
CA TYR A 142 12.10 -36.19 -14.77
C TYR A 142 12.53 -34.90 -15.46
N PRO A 143 13.06 -34.96 -16.70
CA PRO A 143 13.22 -33.76 -17.49
C PRO A 143 11.84 -33.12 -17.67
N VAL A 144 11.59 -32.04 -16.94
CA VAL A 144 10.42 -31.20 -17.16
C VAL A 144 10.77 -30.34 -18.35
N ALA A 145 10.19 -30.66 -19.51
CA ALA A 145 10.24 -29.76 -20.65
C ALA A 145 9.67 -28.40 -20.22
N ILE A 146 10.53 -27.40 -20.02
CA ILE A 146 10.09 -26.01 -19.97
C ILE A 146 9.43 -25.75 -21.34
N PRO A 147 8.32 -25.01 -21.45
CA PRO A 147 7.61 -24.95 -22.74
C PRO A 147 8.43 -24.45 -23.94
N ASP A 148 9.56 -23.77 -23.71
CA ASP A 148 10.56 -23.42 -24.73
C ASP A 148 11.51 -24.58 -25.10
N GLU A 149 11.65 -25.59 -24.25
CA GLU A 149 12.43 -26.81 -24.52
C GLU A 149 11.73 -27.75 -25.51
N ARG A 150 10.42 -27.57 -25.76
CA ARG A 150 9.75 -28.26 -26.87
C ARG A 150 10.00 -27.48 -28.16
N ALA A 151 10.94 -27.94 -28.97
CA ALA A 151 11.26 -27.36 -30.27
C ALA A 151 9.97 -27.06 -31.05
N GLY A 152 9.83 -25.81 -31.53
CA GLY A 152 8.63 -25.34 -32.23
C GLY A 152 7.51 -24.85 -31.32
N MET A 153 7.74 -24.52 -30.05
CA MET A 153 6.81 -23.74 -29.24
C MET A 153 7.27 -22.28 -29.17
N VAL A 154 6.41 -21.33 -29.54
CA VAL A 154 6.71 -19.90 -29.47
C VAL A 154 5.72 -19.19 -28.59
N ARG A 155 6.23 -18.25 -27.79
CA ARG A 155 5.42 -17.45 -26.88
C ARG A 155 4.96 -16.17 -27.56
N SER A 156 3.65 -15.90 -27.53
CA SER A 156 3.11 -14.63 -27.99
C SER A 156 3.69 -13.47 -27.18
N PRO A 157 4.14 -12.38 -27.84
CA PRO A 157 4.63 -11.17 -27.16
C PRO A 157 3.49 -10.38 -26.49
N TYR A 158 2.23 -10.67 -26.83
CA TYR A 158 1.08 -9.93 -26.34
C TYR A 158 0.46 -10.57 -25.10
N THR A 159 0.24 -11.87 -25.13
CA THR A 159 -0.54 -12.60 -24.11
C THR A 159 0.31 -13.56 -23.27
N ARG A 160 1.58 -13.74 -23.67
CA ARG A 160 2.47 -14.78 -23.14
C ARG A 160 1.93 -16.20 -23.28
N ARG A 161 0.90 -16.43 -24.09
CA ARG A 161 0.39 -17.76 -24.46
C ARG A 161 1.37 -18.48 -25.37
N LEU A 162 1.40 -19.81 -25.27
CA LEU A 162 2.28 -20.67 -26.07
C LEU A 162 1.52 -21.20 -27.28
N TYR A 163 2.17 -21.14 -28.44
CA TYR A 163 1.68 -21.64 -29.71
C TYR A 163 2.64 -22.70 -30.23
N ASP A 164 2.07 -23.82 -30.67
CA ASP A 164 2.80 -24.84 -31.40
C ASP A 164 2.94 -24.38 -32.86
N VAL A 165 4.18 -24.11 -33.24
CA VAL A 165 4.62 -23.61 -34.55
C VAL A 165 5.54 -24.61 -35.24
N GLN A 166 5.55 -25.89 -34.84
CA GLN A 166 6.37 -26.92 -35.49
C GLN A 166 6.09 -27.06 -37.00
N ALA A 167 4.83 -26.89 -37.41
CA ALA A 167 4.41 -26.94 -38.81
C ALA A 167 4.46 -25.57 -39.51
N VAL A 168 4.85 -24.52 -38.79
CA VAL A 168 4.79 -23.13 -39.24
C VAL A 168 6.20 -22.70 -39.66
N PRO A 169 6.43 -22.26 -40.90
CA PRO A 169 7.76 -21.85 -41.36
C PRO A 169 8.36 -20.74 -40.49
N HIS A 170 9.69 -20.75 -40.31
CA HIS A 170 10.40 -19.65 -39.68
C HIS A 170 10.14 -18.33 -40.42
N GLY A 171 9.95 -17.24 -39.69
CA GLY A 171 9.65 -15.91 -40.24
C GLY A 171 8.21 -15.72 -40.69
N SER A 172 7.33 -16.72 -40.58
CA SER A 172 5.91 -16.55 -40.85
C SER A 172 5.15 -15.98 -39.64
N LEU A 173 3.96 -15.45 -39.89
CA LEU A 173 3.12 -14.82 -38.88
C LEU A 173 2.24 -15.85 -38.18
N VAL A 174 2.23 -15.80 -36.85
CA VAL A 174 1.40 -16.61 -35.97
C VAL A 174 0.30 -15.72 -35.40
N HIS A 175 -0.96 -16.18 -35.47
CA HIS A 175 -2.12 -15.43 -34.99
C HIS A 175 -2.37 -15.69 -33.50
N ASP A 176 -2.36 -14.64 -32.71
CA ASP A 176 -2.82 -14.65 -31.33
C ASP A 176 -4.34 -14.44 -31.27
N VAL A 177 -5.06 -15.55 -31.09
CA VAL A 177 -6.52 -15.60 -31.03
C VAL A 177 -7.15 -14.80 -29.88
N ASP A 178 -6.41 -14.48 -28.82
CA ASP A 178 -6.98 -13.81 -27.64
C ASP A 178 -6.99 -12.29 -27.80
N VAL A 179 -6.07 -11.75 -28.60
CA VAL A 179 -5.94 -10.30 -28.85
C VAL A 179 -6.10 -9.91 -30.31
N ASP A 180 -6.37 -10.89 -31.18
CA ASP A 180 -6.51 -10.74 -32.63
C ASP A 180 -5.29 -10.02 -33.26
N LYS A 181 -4.08 -10.42 -32.86
CA LYS A 181 -2.81 -9.84 -33.35
C LYS A 181 -1.88 -10.92 -33.86
N PHE A 182 -1.02 -10.56 -34.81
CA PHE A 182 -0.03 -11.48 -35.37
C PHE A 182 1.37 -11.18 -34.81
N PHE A 183 2.16 -12.22 -34.59
CA PHE A 183 3.58 -12.10 -34.23
C PHE A 183 4.44 -13.02 -35.09
N LEU A 184 5.73 -12.69 -35.22
CA LEU A 184 6.65 -13.48 -36.02
C LEU A 184 7.05 -14.77 -35.29
N ASN A 185 7.08 -15.88 -36.02
CA ASN A 185 7.78 -17.09 -35.63
C ASN A 185 9.30 -16.84 -35.75
N PRO A 186 10.05 -16.75 -34.63
CA PRO A 186 11.49 -16.46 -34.63
C PRO A 186 12.34 -17.52 -35.34
#